data_AF-A0A090X0W9-F1
#
_entry.id   AF-A0A090X0W9-F1
#
_cell.length_a   1.000
_cell.length_b   1.000
_cell.length_c   1.000
_cell.angle_alpha   90.00
_cell.angle_beta   90.00
_cell.angle_gamma   90.00
#
_symmetry.space_group_name_H-M   'P 1'
#
loop_
_entity.id
_entity.type
_entity.pdbx_description
1 polymer ?
#
loop_
_entity_poly.entity_id
_entity_poly.type
_entity_poly.pdbx_seq_one_letter_code
_entity_poly.pdbx_strand_id
1 'polypeptide(L)'
;MDLEYHYQDLYETSIKKIKADDYQIDTLIHDPTDKRFGITLLIRPSEEVKHNIQKFLKHLKTIDPNQYYYENSDIHITVMSIISCYNGFNLDQIDISKYIEVIKKSIIEQPLLEIEFKGVTASPSCIMLKGFMKNNSLNAIRDNLRIHFKNSSLEQS
;
A
#
# COMPACT_ATOMS: atom_id res chain seq x y z
N MET A 1 0.59 13.53 -13.39
CA MET A 1 0.69 14.09 -12.03
C MET A 1 2.16 14.33 -11.77
N ASP A 2 2.52 15.53 -11.30
CA ASP A 2 3.87 15.78 -10.82
C ASP A 2 4.02 15.10 -9.45
N LEU A 3 4.76 13.98 -9.42
CA LEU A 3 4.94 13.19 -8.20
C LEU A 3 5.81 13.92 -7.18
N GLU A 4 6.79 14.71 -7.61
CA GLU A 4 7.64 15.45 -6.68
C GLU A 4 6.83 16.52 -5.95
N TYR A 5 6.05 17.29 -6.69
CA TYR A 5 5.13 18.27 -6.10
C TYR A 5 4.12 17.61 -5.17
N HIS A 6 3.50 16.50 -5.60
CA HIS A 6 2.53 15.77 -4.76
C HIS A 6 3.16 15.29 -3.44
N TYR A 7 4.36 14.73 -3.49
CA TYR A 7 5.06 14.29 -2.29
C TYR A 7 5.50 15.44 -1.38
N GLN A 8 5.80 16.62 -1.96
CA GLN A 8 6.12 17.82 -1.19
C GLN A 8 4.88 18.37 -0.47
N ASP A 9 3.76 18.49 -1.18
CA ASP A 9 2.49 18.93 -0.61
C ASP A 9 2.01 17.99 0.51
N LEU A 10 2.12 16.67 0.32
CA LEU A 10 1.87 15.66 1.36
C LEU A 10 2.70 15.93 2.63
N TYR A 11 4.00 16.20 2.47
CA TYR A 11 4.86 16.48 3.60
C TYR A 11 4.49 17.78 4.30
N GLU A 12 4.33 18.87 3.56
CA GLU A 12 4.05 20.21 4.11
C GLU A 12 2.70 20.27 4.85
N THR A 13 1.70 19.56 4.34
CA THR A 13 0.40 19.46 4.99
C THR A 13 0.47 18.58 6.24
N SER A 14 1.16 17.43 6.16
CA SER A 14 1.25 16.48 7.27
C SER A 14 2.08 16.99 8.43
N ILE A 15 3.22 17.66 8.17
CA ILE A 15 4.09 18.15 9.25
C ILE A 15 3.41 19.24 10.08
N LYS A 16 2.52 20.04 9.48
CA LYS A 16 1.71 21.04 10.21
C LYS A 16 0.76 20.35 11.17
N LYS A 17 0.09 19.29 10.72
CA LYS A 17 -0.83 18.50 11.54
C LYS A 17 -0.13 17.78 12.68
N ILE A 18 0.97 17.09 12.38
CA ILE A 18 1.77 16.37 13.38
C ILE A 18 2.28 17.33 14.47
N LYS A 19 2.80 18.51 14.08
CA LYS A 19 3.27 19.53 15.04
C LYS A 19 2.15 20.16 15.88
N ALA A 20 0.92 20.07 15.43
CA ALA A 20 -0.26 20.57 16.13
C ALA A 20 -1.00 19.47 16.91
N ASP A 21 -0.39 18.29 17.07
CA ASP A 21 -0.98 17.09 17.66
C ASP A 21 -2.27 16.58 16.95
N ASP A 22 -2.49 16.98 15.69
CA ASP A 22 -3.58 16.53 14.80
C ASP A 22 -3.13 15.34 13.92
N TYR A 23 -2.41 14.39 14.51
CA TYR A 23 -1.99 13.16 13.84
C TYR A 23 -3.04 12.05 13.97
N GLN A 24 -2.94 11.05 13.09
CA GLN A 24 -3.86 9.92 13.06
C GLN A 24 -3.18 8.67 13.60
N ILE A 25 -3.84 7.98 14.53
CA ILE A 25 -3.37 6.73 15.13
C ILE A 25 -4.37 5.62 14.77
N ASP A 26 -3.86 4.45 14.37
CA ASP A 26 -4.69 3.24 14.38
C ASP A 26 -4.74 2.66 15.79
N THR A 27 -5.86 2.86 16.49
CA THR A 27 -6.04 2.39 17.86
C THR A 27 -6.19 0.86 17.96
N LEU A 28 -6.34 0.17 16.83
CA LEU A 28 -6.57 -1.28 16.78
C LEU A 28 -5.31 -2.07 16.39
N ILE A 29 -4.18 -1.42 16.08
CA ILE A 29 -2.97 -2.07 15.56
C ILE A 29 -2.39 -3.17 16.48
N HIS A 30 -2.69 -3.11 17.78
CA HIS A 30 -2.30 -4.13 18.76
C HIS A 30 -3.51 -4.74 19.48
N ASP A 31 -4.72 -4.49 18.99
CA ASP A 31 -5.93 -5.04 19.58
C ASP A 31 -6.11 -6.50 19.12
N PRO A 32 -6.02 -7.50 20.01
CA PRO A 32 -6.19 -8.90 19.65
C PRO A 32 -7.62 -9.23 19.21
N THR A 33 -8.56 -8.31 19.39
CA THR A 33 -9.95 -8.42 18.96
C THR A 33 -10.22 -7.76 17.61
N ASP A 34 -9.21 -7.12 16.99
CA ASP A 34 -9.35 -6.59 15.63
C ASP A 34 -9.54 -7.74 14.64
N LYS A 35 -10.75 -7.80 14.07
CA LYS A 35 -11.16 -8.78 13.07
C LYS A 35 -11.37 -8.16 11.69
N ARG A 36 -10.89 -6.94 11.47
CA ARG A 36 -10.93 -6.31 10.15
C ARG A 36 -10.11 -7.16 9.19
N PHE A 37 -10.78 -7.70 8.18
CA PHE A 37 -10.18 -8.57 7.20
C PHE A 37 -10.59 -8.13 5.79
N GLY A 38 -9.71 -8.30 4.82
CA GLY A 38 -9.91 -7.81 3.46
C GLY A 38 -8.95 -8.48 2.48
N ILE A 39 -9.03 -8.08 1.22
CA ILE A 39 -8.21 -8.64 0.13
C ILE A 39 -7.56 -7.50 -0.62
N THR A 40 -6.24 -7.53 -0.74
CA THR A 40 -5.47 -6.55 -1.49
C THR A 40 -4.56 -7.26 -2.48
N LEU A 41 -4.46 -6.72 -3.70
CA LEU A 41 -3.45 -7.11 -4.67
C LEU A 41 -2.15 -6.32 -4.43
N LEU A 42 -1.04 -7.05 -4.33
CA LEU A 42 0.25 -6.53 -3.88
C LEU A 42 1.33 -6.77 -4.95
N ILE A 43 2.26 -5.83 -5.06
CA ILE A 43 3.58 -6.07 -5.66
C ILE A 43 4.59 -6.19 -4.51
N ARG A 44 5.45 -7.21 -4.57
CA ARG A 44 6.55 -7.36 -3.64
C ARG A 44 7.85 -6.83 -4.28
N PRO A 45 8.54 -5.86 -3.66
CA PRO A 45 9.87 -5.46 -4.12
C PRO A 45 10.85 -6.62 -4.08
N SER A 46 11.97 -6.50 -4.80
CA SER A 46 13.07 -7.47 -4.69
C SER A 46 13.65 -7.50 -3.27
N GLU A 47 14.29 -8.61 -2.92
CA GLU A 47 14.93 -8.75 -1.60
C GLU A 47 16.02 -7.69 -1.36
N GLU A 48 16.72 -7.26 -2.41
CA GLU A 48 17.67 -6.15 -2.32
C GLU A 48 17.00 -4.84 -1.89
N VAL A 49 15.88 -4.48 -2.51
CA VAL A 49 15.12 -3.27 -2.15
C VAL A 49 14.60 -3.39 -0.72
N LYS A 50 14.01 -4.53 -0.35
CA LYS A 50 13.51 -4.72 1.02
C LYS A 50 14.61 -4.63 2.07
N HIS A 51 15.79 -5.19 1.80
CA HIS A 51 16.96 -5.09 2.70
C HIS A 51 17.40 -3.64 2.90
N ASN A 52 17.42 -2.84 1.84
CA ASN A 52 17.74 -1.42 1.94
C ASN A 52 16.69 -0.64 2.75
N ILE A 53 15.40 -0.97 2.58
CA ILE A 53 14.32 -0.43 3.40
C ILE A 53 14.49 -0.83 4.87
N GLN A 54 14.78 -2.11 5.15
CA GLN A 54 15.00 -2.60 6.52
C GLN A 54 16.18 -1.93 7.22
N LYS A 55 17.29 -1.67 6.50
CA LYS A 55 18.40 -0.86 7.03
C LYS A 55 17.96 0.54 7.41
N PHE A 56 17.16 1.19 6.56
CA PHE A 56 16.61 2.51 6.83
C PHE A 56 15.67 2.50 8.06
N LEU A 57 14.75 1.53 8.14
CA LEU A 57 13.84 1.37 9.30
C LEU A 57 14.62 1.10 10.59
N LYS A 58 15.69 0.29 10.55
CA LYS A 58 16.56 0.06 11.71
C LYS A 58 17.20 1.35 12.22
N HIS A 59 17.60 2.24 11.31
CA HIS A 59 18.13 3.55 11.70
C HIS A 59 17.05 4.43 12.33
N LEU A 60 15.85 4.51 11.72
CA LEU A 60 14.73 5.26 12.29
C LEU A 60 14.34 4.77 13.69
N LYS A 61 14.36 3.47 13.92
CA LYS A 61 14.04 2.87 15.23
C LYS A 61 15.02 3.29 16.35
N THR A 62 16.22 3.78 16.01
CA THR A 62 17.13 4.36 17.01
C THR A 62 16.73 5.78 17.43
N ILE A 63 15.89 6.45 16.65
CA ILE A 63 15.40 7.82 16.88
C ILE A 63 14.07 7.78 17.61
N ASP A 64 13.11 6.96 17.15
CA ASP A 64 11.78 6.83 17.76
C ASP A 64 11.34 5.36 17.87
N PRO A 65 11.80 4.63 18.90
CA PRO A 65 11.64 3.19 18.98
C PRO A 65 10.18 2.71 19.19
N ASN A 66 9.27 3.60 19.56
CA ASN A 66 7.91 3.25 19.97
C ASN A 66 6.89 3.28 18.82
N GLN A 67 7.32 3.60 17.60
CA GLN A 67 6.46 3.54 16.41
C GLN A 67 6.27 2.10 15.91
N TYR A 68 5.24 1.90 15.09
CA TYR A 68 5.08 0.67 14.33
C TYR A 68 6.03 0.64 13.13
N TYR A 69 6.86 -0.40 13.07
CA TYR A 69 7.82 -0.63 11.98
C TYR A 69 7.47 -1.91 11.23
N TYR A 70 7.46 -1.85 9.90
CA TYR A 70 7.14 -3.02 9.08
C TYR A 70 8.26 -4.05 9.14
N GLU A 71 7.89 -5.32 9.31
CA GLU A 71 8.78 -6.45 9.10
C GLU A 71 9.03 -6.69 7.60
N ASN A 72 10.07 -7.45 7.27
CA ASN A 72 10.44 -7.69 5.87
C ASN A 72 9.33 -8.37 5.06
N SER A 73 8.51 -9.22 5.71
CA SER A 73 7.35 -9.89 5.12
C SER A 73 6.25 -8.92 4.68
N ASP A 74 6.16 -7.77 5.36
CA ASP A 74 5.06 -6.83 5.23
C ASP A 74 5.39 -5.70 4.24
N ILE A 75 6.64 -5.60 3.78
CA ILE A 75 7.02 -4.61 2.77
C ILE A 75 6.41 -4.99 1.42
N HIS A 76 5.51 -4.14 0.95
CA HIS A 76 4.83 -4.29 -0.33
C HIS A 76 4.45 -2.93 -0.93
N ILE A 77 4.05 -2.96 -2.20
CA ILE A 77 3.37 -1.85 -2.88
C ILE A 77 1.94 -2.29 -3.12
N THR A 78 0.99 -1.51 -2.61
CA THR A 78 -0.44 -1.76 -2.85
C THR A 78 -0.78 -1.43 -4.31
N VAL A 79 -1.24 -2.44 -5.06
CA VAL A 79 -1.79 -2.22 -6.40
C VAL A 79 -3.22 -1.72 -6.28
N MET A 80 -4.07 -2.48 -5.59
CA MET A 80 -5.48 -2.19 -5.39
C MET A 80 -5.99 -2.95 -4.15
N SER A 81 -6.68 -2.24 -3.25
CA SER A 81 -7.56 -2.89 -2.27
C SER A 81 -8.78 -3.40 -3.02
N ILE A 82 -8.93 -4.71 -3.10
CA ILE A 82 -10.07 -5.34 -3.79
C ILE A 82 -11.26 -5.34 -2.84
N ILE A 83 -11.07 -5.85 -1.62
CA ILE A 83 -12.05 -5.80 -0.54
C ILE A 83 -11.39 -5.08 0.63
N SER A 84 -11.92 -3.93 1.02
CA SER A 84 -11.44 -3.15 2.17
C SER A 84 -11.54 -3.96 3.45
N CYS A 85 -10.67 -3.66 4.41
CA CYS A 85 -10.69 -4.36 5.69
C CYS A 85 -11.90 -3.92 6.53
N TYR A 86 -12.84 -4.83 6.76
CA TYR A 86 -13.99 -4.62 7.66
C TYR A 86 -14.27 -5.88 8.51
N ASN A 87 -14.97 -5.71 9.62
CA ASN A 87 -15.30 -6.81 10.52
C ASN A 87 -16.46 -7.65 9.95
N GLY A 88 -16.30 -8.97 9.93
CA GLY A 88 -17.30 -9.91 9.44
C GLY A 88 -17.04 -10.45 8.04
N PHE A 89 -16.03 -9.93 7.33
CA PHE A 89 -15.54 -10.52 6.08
C PHE A 89 -14.70 -11.79 6.35
N ASN A 90 -14.90 -12.83 5.55
CA ASN A 90 -14.06 -14.03 5.57
C ASN A 90 -13.97 -14.69 4.18
N LEU A 91 -12.91 -15.45 3.93
CA LEU A 91 -12.65 -16.05 2.61
C LEU A 91 -13.67 -17.12 2.19
N ASP A 92 -14.37 -17.74 3.14
CA ASP A 92 -15.44 -18.71 2.89
C ASP A 92 -16.71 -18.08 2.29
N GLN A 93 -16.83 -16.75 2.35
CA GLN A 93 -17.95 -16.00 1.78
C GLN A 93 -17.76 -15.73 0.28
N ILE A 94 -16.56 -15.97 -0.26
CA ILE A 94 -16.22 -15.65 -1.64
C ILE A 94 -15.65 -16.85 -2.40
N ASP A 95 -15.73 -16.79 -3.72
CA ASP A 95 -15.04 -17.73 -4.61
C ASP A 95 -13.71 -17.13 -5.07
N ILE A 96 -12.63 -17.48 -4.36
CA ILE A 96 -11.26 -17.00 -4.64
C ILE A 96 -10.86 -17.23 -6.11
N SER A 97 -11.31 -18.32 -6.73
CA SER A 97 -10.94 -18.66 -8.11
C SER A 97 -11.43 -17.59 -9.09
N LYS A 98 -12.64 -17.05 -8.88
CA LYS A 98 -13.17 -15.96 -9.71
C LYS A 98 -12.38 -14.67 -9.58
N TYR A 99 -11.91 -14.34 -8.37
CA TYR A 99 -11.02 -13.19 -8.17
C TYR A 99 -9.71 -13.37 -8.92
N ILE A 100 -9.12 -14.57 -8.87
CA ILE A 100 -7.90 -14.91 -9.62
C ILE A 100 -8.12 -14.75 -11.12
N GLU A 101 -9.26 -15.19 -11.66
CA GLU A 101 -9.61 -15.05 -13.08
C GLU A 101 -9.69 -13.58 -13.52
N VAL A 102 -10.39 -12.75 -12.74
CA VAL A 102 -10.52 -11.30 -13.01
C VAL A 102 -9.15 -10.62 -12.96
N ILE A 103 -8.32 -10.96 -11.96
CA ILE A 103 -6.97 -10.41 -11.83
C ILE A 103 -6.11 -10.82 -13.03
N LYS A 104 -6.10 -12.11 -13.41
CA LYS A 104 -5.34 -12.60 -14.58
C LYS A 104 -5.73 -11.89 -15.86
N LYS A 105 -7.03 -11.66 -16.07
CA LYS A 105 -7.55 -10.91 -17.24
C LYS A 105 -7.12 -9.44 -17.23
N SER A 106 -6.85 -8.87 -16.06
CA SER A 106 -6.52 -7.45 -15.89
C SER A 106 -5.02 -7.16 -16.03
N ILE A 107 -4.17 -8.16 -15.84
CA ILE A 107 -2.73 -8.04 -15.95
C ILE A 107 -2.33 -8.12 -17.43
N ILE A 108 -1.61 -7.11 -17.90
CA ILE A 108 -1.05 -7.04 -19.25
C ILE A 108 0.05 -8.10 -19.38
N GLU A 109 0.24 -8.70 -20.55
CA GLU A 109 1.36 -9.61 -20.79
C GLU A 109 2.70 -8.86 -20.70
N GLN A 110 3.62 -9.37 -19.87
CA GLN A 110 5.00 -8.85 -19.69
C GLN A 110 5.10 -7.35 -19.35
N PRO A 111 4.44 -6.86 -18.27
CA PRO A 111 4.54 -5.46 -17.91
C PRO A 111 5.93 -5.18 -17.34
N LEU A 112 6.71 -4.31 -17.99
CA LEU A 112 7.92 -3.78 -17.39
C LEU A 112 7.53 -2.82 -16.26
N LEU A 113 7.62 -3.29 -15.02
CA LEU A 113 7.40 -2.49 -13.82
C LEU A 113 8.75 -2.13 -13.21
N GLU A 114 9.12 -0.86 -13.35
CA GLU A 114 10.31 -0.30 -12.72
C GLU A 114 9.91 0.84 -11.81
N ILE A 115 10.21 0.68 -10.52
CA ILE A 115 9.91 1.63 -9.46
C ILE A 115 11.22 2.01 -8.78
N GLU A 116 11.56 3.29 -8.85
CA GLU A 116 12.66 3.87 -8.09
C GLU A 116 12.13 4.40 -6.76
N PHE A 117 12.72 3.97 -5.65
CA PHE A 117 12.43 4.53 -4.33
C PHE A 117 13.47 5.58 -3.98
N LYS A 118 13.05 6.84 -3.80
CA LYS A 118 13.97 7.97 -3.57
C LYS A 118 13.41 8.99 -2.59
N GLY A 119 13.97 9.00 -1.39
CA GLY A 119 13.58 9.92 -0.32
C GLY A 119 12.30 9.52 0.40
N VAL A 120 11.89 10.37 1.36
CA VAL A 120 10.75 10.13 2.25
C VAL A 120 9.78 11.31 2.25
N THR A 121 8.51 11.03 2.52
CA THR A 121 7.47 12.01 2.82
C THR A 121 6.72 11.60 4.09
N ALA A 122 5.72 12.37 4.48
CA ALA A 122 4.84 12.05 5.60
C ALA A 122 3.37 12.16 5.17
N SER A 123 2.54 11.34 5.81
CA SER A 123 1.11 11.55 5.96
C SER A 123 0.83 11.94 7.43
N PRO A 124 -0.40 12.32 7.80
CA PRO A 124 -0.75 12.52 9.22
C PRO A 124 -0.65 11.26 10.07
N SER A 125 -0.55 10.07 9.47
CA SER A 125 -0.50 8.78 10.18
C SER A 125 0.86 8.09 10.13
N CYS A 126 1.75 8.43 9.19
CA CYS A 126 3.00 7.70 9.03
C CYS A 126 4.07 8.45 8.21
N ILE A 127 5.30 7.93 8.25
CA ILE A 127 6.37 8.25 7.31
C ILE A 127 6.28 7.28 6.12
N MET A 128 6.48 7.79 4.90
CA MET A 128 6.37 7.01 3.68
C MET A 128 7.62 7.14 2.81
N LEU A 129 7.97 6.07 2.10
CA LEU A 129 8.95 6.13 1.01
C LEU A 129 8.30 6.71 -0.24
N LYS A 130 9.01 7.58 -0.96
CA LYS A 130 8.57 8.08 -2.27
C LYS A 130 8.92 7.05 -3.35
N GLY A 131 7.96 6.69 -4.20
CA GLY A 131 8.14 5.76 -5.31
C GLY A 131 7.87 6.45 -6.64
N PHE A 132 8.77 6.28 -7.60
CA PHE A 132 8.71 6.88 -8.93
C PHE A 132 8.68 5.79 -9.99
N MET A 133 7.61 5.78 -10.79
CA MET A 133 7.49 4.87 -11.93
C MET A 133 8.20 5.46 -13.15
N LYS A 134 8.91 4.64 -13.93
CA LYS A 134 9.46 5.07 -15.23
C LYS A 134 8.44 5.11 -16.37
N ASN A 135 7.29 4.45 -16.19
CA ASN A 135 6.25 4.35 -17.20
C ASN A 135 4.85 4.29 -16.55
N ASN A 136 3.80 4.22 -17.38
CA ASN A 136 2.42 4.19 -16.90
C ASN A 136 1.87 2.76 -16.65
N SER A 137 2.72 1.73 -16.66
CA SER A 137 2.29 0.32 -16.64
C SER A 137 1.49 -0.04 -15.38
N LEU A 138 1.88 0.45 -14.21
CA LEU A 138 1.14 0.21 -12.97
C LEU A 138 -0.26 0.84 -12.98
N ASN A 139 -0.39 2.04 -13.56
CA ASN A 139 -1.70 2.68 -13.67
C ASN A 139 -2.58 1.95 -14.69
N ALA A 140 -2.02 1.50 -15.81
CA ALA A 140 -2.76 0.68 -16.78
C ALA A 140 -3.29 -0.62 -16.13
N ILE A 141 -2.47 -1.30 -15.31
CA ILE A 141 -2.91 -2.47 -14.54
C ILE A 141 -4.04 -2.09 -13.58
N ARG A 142 -3.89 -1.00 -12.83
CA ARG A 142 -4.92 -0.51 -11.89
C ARG A 142 -6.25 -0.18 -12.60
N ASP A 143 -6.17 0.45 -13.76
CA ASP A 143 -7.37 0.83 -14.52
C ASP A 143 -8.07 -0.41 -15.10
N ASN A 144 -7.31 -1.38 -15.62
CA ASN A 144 -7.86 -2.66 -16.06
C ASN A 144 -8.52 -3.42 -14.91
N LEU A 145 -7.89 -3.46 -13.73
CA LEU A 145 -8.47 -4.10 -12.53
C LEU A 145 -9.80 -3.44 -12.18
N ARG A 146 -9.84 -2.11 -12.08
CA ARG A 146 -11.08 -1.36 -11.78
C ARG A 146 -12.18 -1.64 -12.81
N ILE A 147 -11.85 -1.64 -14.10
CA ILE A 147 -12.82 -1.91 -15.17
C ILE A 147 -13.36 -3.34 -15.06
N HIS A 148 -12.50 -4.34 -14.91
CA HIS A 148 -12.94 -5.73 -14.88
C HIS A 148 -13.68 -6.10 -13.59
N PHE A 149 -13.25 -5.60 -12.42
CA PHE A 149 -13.99 -5.80 -11.18
C PHE A 149 -15.36 -5.10 -11.21
N LYS A 150 -15.43 -3.86 -11.72
CA LYS A 150 -16.71 -3.14 -11.91
C LYS A 150 -17.68 -3.87 -12.84
N ASN A 151 -17.17 -4.60 -13.82
CA ASN A 151 -17.97 -5.41 -14.75
C ASN A 151 -18.18 -6.85 -14.28
N SER A 152 -17.74 -7.20 -13.07
CA SER A 152 -17.98 -8.50 -12.45
C SER A 152 -19.13 -8.41 -11.45
N SER A 153 -19.60 -9.57 -10.95
CA SER A 153 -20.53 -9.63 -9.82
C SER A 153 -19.81 -9.91 -8.49
N LEU A 154 -18.50 -9.77 -8.44
CA LEU A 154 -17.70 -10.02 -7.24
C LEU A 154 -17.79 -8.82 -6.29
N GLU A 155 -17.77 -9.09 -4.99
CA GLU A 155 -17.64 -8.02 -3.99
C GLU A 155 -16.31 -7.27 -4.19
N GLN A 156 -16.40 -5.94 -4.20
CA GLN A 156 -15.26 -5.05 -4.24
C GLN A 156 -15.57 -3.73 -3.52
N SER A 157 -14.52 -2.97 -3.18
CA SER A 157 -14.60 -1.61 -2.60
C SER A 157 -14.61 -0.48 -3.63
#